data_AF-A0A952CBI5-F1
#
_entry.id   AF-A0A952CBI5-F1
#
_cell.length_a   1.000
_cell.length_b   1.000
_cell.length_c   1.000
_cell.angle_alpha   90.00
_cell.angle_beta   90.00
_cell.angle_gamma   90.00
#
_symmetry.space_group_name_H-M   'P 1'
#
loop_
_entity.id
_entity.type
_entity.pdbx_description
1 polymer ?
#
loop_
_entity_poly.entity_id
_entity_poly.type
_entity_poly.pdbx_seq_one_letter_code
_entity_poly.pdbx_strand_id
1 'polypeptide(L)'
;MKKTSLITVLLGLALWPASAAAQASDLLPPQKRAETVDLAAALLQTKELPAITADTPSPFAPPAFEQPDPEELRARQAAAAAAAAAGVVSRPAGDRAILEDVSAHIVPTGIVRLGGESILLFGQKRLKVGDRLTITFEGANYDLDITAIGTTTFTLRYNREEITRSIKPGKTP
;
A
#
# COMPACT_ATOMS: atom_id res chain seq x y z
N MET A 1 -53.64 -6.59 -103.98
CA MET A 1 -52.98 -7.91 -104.20
C MET A 1 -51.96 -8.13 -103.08
N LYS A 2 -52.06 -9.27 -102.38
CA LYS A 2 -51.02 -10.03 -101.60
C LYS A 2 -50.10 -9.19 -100.67
N LYS A 3 -50.43 -8.95 -99.39
CA LYS A 3 -50.25 -9.81 -98.19
C LYS A 3 -48.92 -10.61 -98.14
N THR A 4 -47.98 -10.13 -97.34
CA THR A 4 -46.92 -10.96 -96.74
C THR A 4 -46.73 -10.55 -95.28
N SER A 5 -46.83 -11.56 -94.42
CA SER A 5 -46.80 -11.53 -92.96
C SER A 5 -45.40 -11.91 -92.51
N LEU A 6 -44.87 -11.31 -91.44
CA LEU A 6 -43.90 -12.01 -90.59
C LEU A 6 -44.05 -11.60 -89.13
N ILE A 7 -44.26 -12.63 -88.34
CA ILE A 7 -44.67 -12.69 -86.94
C ILE A 7 -43.56 -12.19 -86.01
N THR A 8 -43.88 -11.23 -85.14
CA THR A 8 -43.05 -10.85 -83.99
C THR A 8 -43.49 -11.69 -82.79
N VAL A 9 -42.60 -12.53 -82.28
CA VAL A 9 -42.81 -13.29 -81.03
C VAL A 9 -42.58 -12.34 -79.85
N LEU A 10 -43.65 -11.95 -79.16
CA LEU A 10 -43.57 -11.22 -77.89
C LEU A 10 -43.40 -12.23 -76.76
N LEU A 11 -42.19 -12.25 -76.18
CA LEU A 11 -41.83 -13.03 -75.01
C LEU A 11 -42.40 -12.35 -73.75
N GLY A 12 -43.44 -12.94 -73.15
CA GLY A 12 -44.02 -12.44 -71.91
C GLY A 12 -43.12 -12.72 -70.71
N LEU A 13 -42.46 -11.69 -70.18
CA LEU A 13 -41.81 -11.72 -68.87
C LEU A 13 -42.88 -11.48 -67.79
N ALA A 14 -43.19 -12.52 -67.03
CA ALA A 14 -43.95 -12.40 -65.79
C ALA A 14 -43.11 -11.61 -64.76
N LEU A 15 -43.54 -10.39 -64.43
CA LEU A 15 -43.05 -9.68 -63.26
C LEU A 15 -43.61 -10.36 -62.00
N TRP A 16 -42.78 -11.13 -61.31
CA TRP A 16 -43.02 -11.45 -59.90
C TRP A 16 -42.58 -10.26 -59.04
N PRO A 17 -43.45 -9.71 -58.16
CA PRO A 17 -42.99 -8.77 -57.16
C PRO A 17 -42.21 -9.55 -56.11
N ALA A 18 -40.89 -9.41 -56.11
CA ALA A 18 -40.07 -9.83 -54.98
C ALA A 18 -40.42 -8.92 -53.79
N SER A 19 -41.28 -9.40 -52.88
CA SER A 19 -41.47 -8.78 -51.58
C SER A 19 -40.20 -9.00 -50.76
N ALA A 20 -39.29 -8.03 -50.80
CA ALA A 20 -38.17 -7.94 -49.87
C ALA A 20 -38.74 -7.60 -48.49
N ALA A 21 -39.03 -8.62 -47.69
CA ALA A 21 -39.31 -8.44 -46.28
C ALA A 21 -38.04 -7.90 -45.60
N ALA A 22 -38.05 -6.61 -45.26
CA ALA A 22 -37.00 -6.00 -44.45
C ALA A 22 -36.90 -6.77 -43.13
N GLN A 23 -35.70 -7.26 -42.78
CA GLN A 23 -35.45 -7.87 -41.49
C GLN A 23 -35.80 -6.84 -40.40
N ALA A 24 -36.82 -7.13 -39.60
CA ALA A 24 -37.18 -6.28 -38.48
C ALA A 24 -36.00 -6.27 -37.51
N SER A 25 -35.41 -5.10 -37.30
CA SER A 25 -34.33 -4.94 -36.34
C SER A 25 -34.88 -5.13 -34.93
N ASP A 26 -34.23 -5.97 -34.11
CA ASP A 26 -34.54 -6.12 -32.68
C ASP A 26 -34.20 -4.86 -31.86
N LEU A 27 -33.65 -3.84 -32.52
CA LEU A 27 -33.32 -2.57 -31.89
C LEU A 27 -34.53 -1.65 -31.86
N LEU A 28 -34.73 -1.04 -30.69
CA LEU A 28 -35.69 0.03 -30.51
C LEU A 28 -35.46 1.17 -31.53
N PRO A 29 -36.52 1.88 -31.94
CA PRO A 29 -36.41 3.04 -32.81
C PRO A 29 -35.37 4.04 -32.29
N PRO A 30 -34.63 4.74 -33.17
CA PRO A 30 -33.56 5.66 -32.77
C PRO A 30 -33.97 6.68 -31.70
N GLN A 31 -35.22 7.17 -31.75
CA GLN A 31 -35.76 8.13 -30.80
C GLN A 31 -35.81 7.57 -29.36
N LYS A 32 -36.23 6.30 -29.19
CA LYS A 32 -36.31 5.66 -27.88
C LYS A 32 -34.94 5.36 -27.28
N ARG A 33 -33.97 5.07 -28.15
CA ARG A 33 -32.58 4.93 -27.71
C ARG A 33 -32.00 6.27 -27.27
N ALA A 34 -32.29 7.36 -27.99
CA ALA A 34 -31.86 8.71 -27.61
C ALA A 34 -32.40 9.10 -26.23
N GLU A 35 -33.71 8.91 -25.98
CA GLU A 35 -34.32 9.15 -24.66
C GLU A 35 -33.60 8.38 -23.53
N THR A 36 -33.23 7.12 -23.78
CA THR A 36 -32.54 6.27 -22.80
C THR A 36 -31.11 6.75 -22.52
N VAL A 37 -30.41 7.18 -23.58
CA VAL A 37 -29.04 7.72 -23.47
C VAL A 37 -29.04 9.04 -22.72
N ASP A 38 -30.01 9.92 -23.00
CA ASP A 38 -30.12 11.22 -22.33
C ASP A 38 -30.39 11.05 -20.82
N LEU A 39 -31.25 10.11 -20.46
CA LEU A 39 -31.51 9.77 -19.06
C LEU A 39 -30.25 9.22 -18.38
N ALA A 40 -29.56 8.28 -19.03
CA ALA A 40 -28.33 7.72 -18.49
C ALA A 40 -27.25 8.80 -18.31
N ALA A 41 -27.11 9.71 -19.27
CA ALA A 41 -26.18 10.83 -19.19
C ALA A 41 -26.52 11.78 -18.03
N ALA A 42 -27.80 12.04 -17.78
CA ALA A 42 -28.24 12.86 -16.66
C ALA A 42 -27.92 12.21 -15.30
N LEU A 43 -28.14 10.90 -15.16
CA LEU A 43 -27.86 10.18 -13.92
C LEU A 43 -26.35 10.02 -13.63
N LEU A 44 -25.52 10.01 -14.68
CA LEU A 44 -24.06 9.93 -14.55
C LEU A 44 -23.42 11.27 -14.17
N GLN A 45 -24.17 12.36 -14.11
CA GLN A 45 -23.64 13.64 -13.64
C GLN A 45 -23.33 13.56 -12.14
N THR A 46 -22.04 13.44 -11.81
CA THR A 46 -21.55 13.55 -10.43
C THR A 46 -21.85 14.94 -9.90
N LYS A 47 -22.89 15.05 -9.09
CA LYS A 47 -23.22 16.30 -8.39
C LYS A 47 -22.14 16.56 -7.33
N GLU A 48 -21.41 17.66 -7.48
CA GLU A 48 -20.48 18.10 -6.44
C GLU A 48 -21.26 18.38 -5.16
N LEU A 49 -20.88 17.68 -4.09
CA LEU A 49 -21.43 17.90 -2.77
C LEU A 49 -20.77 19.13 -2.15
N PRO A 50 -21.53 19.99 -1.44
CA PRO A 50 -20.92 21.08 -0.70
C PRO A 50 -19.96 20.53 0.35
N ALA A 51 -18.82 21.19 0.51
CA ALA A 51 -17.85 20.82 1.54
C ALA A 51 -18.50 20.93 2.93
N ILE A 52 -18.34 19.89 3.75
CA ILE A 52 -18.78 19.90 5.14
C ILE A 52 -17.92 20.93 5.88
N THR A 53 -18.56 21.85 6.61
CA THR A 53 -17.85 22.83 7.43
C THR A 53 -17.29 22.15 8.67
N ALA A 54 -16.11 22.57 9.12
CA ALA A 54 -15.44 22.00 10.29
C ALA A 54 -16.27 22.09 11.58
N ASP A 55 -17.23 23.01 11.64
CA ASP A 55 -18.10 23.24 12.79
C ASP A 55 -19.39 22.41 12.78
N THR A 56 -19.59 21.51 11.81
CA THR A 56 -20.75 20.61 11.81
C THR A 56 -20.50 19.46 12.78
N PRO A 57 -21.19 19.38 13.94
CA PRO A 57 -20.96 18.32 14.91
C PRO A 57 -21.35 16.97 14.32
N SER A 58 -20.45 15.99 14.40
CA SER A 58 -20.71 14.64 13.91
C SER A 58 -21.79 13.96 14.77
N PRO A 59 -22.88 13.45 14.17
CA PRO A 59 -23.91 12.73 14.92
C PRO A 59 -23.39 11.39 15.48
N PHE A 60 -22.24 10.90 15.01
CA PHE A 60 -21.63 9.63 15.43
C PHE A 60 -20.37 9.80 16.27
N ALA A 61 -19.89 11.04 16.44
CA ALA A 61 -18.70 11.35 17.23
C ALA A 61 -18.93 12.67 17.99
N PRO A 62 -19.71 12.66 19.08
CA PRO A 62 -19.89 13.85 19.90
C PRO A 62 -18.54 14.27 20.52
N PRO A 63 -18.32 15.56 20.81
CA PRO A 63 -17.02 16.06 21.27
C PRO A 63 -16.45 15.38 22.53
N ALA A 64 -17.32 14.81 23.36
CA ALA A 64 -16.95 14.12 24.59
C ALA A 64 -16.65 12.62 24.40
N PHE A 65 -16.87 12.05 23.21
CA PHE A 65 -16.67 10.61 22.98
C PHE A 65 -15.19 10.20 23.00
N GLU A 66 -14.30 11.08 22.56
CA GLU A 66 -12.85 10.84 22.59
C GLU A 66 -12.16 11.35 23.86
N GLN A 67 -12.89 12.01 24.77
CA GLN A 67 -12.30 12.48 26.01
C GLN A 67 -12.14 11.31 26.98
N PRO A 68 -10.91 10.97 27.40
CA PRO A 68 -10.70 9.92 28.38
C PRO A 68 -11.36 10.32 29.70
N ASP A 69 -12.00 9.36 30.36
CA ASP A 69 -12.64 9.60 31.64
C ASP A 69 -11.62 10.09 32.68
N PRO A 70 -12.00 10.95 33.65
CA PRO A 70 -11.10 11.45 34.67
C PRO A 70 -10.41 10.34 35.48
N GLU A 71 -11.11 9.22 35.73
CA GLU A 71 -10.54 8.06 36.41
C GLU A 71 -9.50 7.34 35.56
N GLU A 72 -9.72 7.24 34.24
CA GLU A 72 -8.76 6.63 33.33
C GLU A 72 -7.47 7.46 33.25
N LEU A 73 -7.59 8.79 33.22
CA LEU A 73 -6.44 9.70 33.30
C LEU A 73 -5.66 9.51 34.60
N ARG A 74 -6.33 9.39 35.75
CA ARG A 74 -5.65 9.13 37.03
C ARG A 74 -4.95 7.78 37.04
N ALA A 75 -5.59 6.74 36.51
CA ALA A 75 -4.98 5.41 36.42
C ALA A 75 -3.72 5.42 35.53
N ARG A 76 -3.76 6.10 34.37
CA ARG A 76 -2.61 6.27 33.49
C ARG A 76 -1.47 7.05 34.16
N GLN A 77 -1.79 8.12 34.88
CA GLN A 77 -0.79 8.90 35.62
C GLN A 77 -0.16 8.11 36.77
N ALA A 78 -0.96 7.36 37.52
CA ALA A 78 -0.47 6.49 38.60
C ALA A 78 0.43 5.37 38.04
N ALA A 79 0.06 4.77 36.91
CA ALA A 79 0.88 3.78 36.21
C ALA A 79 2.20 4.37 35.70
N ALA A 80 2.17 5.57 35.11
CA ALA A 80 3.38 6.27 34.68
C ALA A 80 4.31 6.62 35.85
N ALA A 81 3.76 7.11 36.96
CA ALA A 81 4.52 7.40 38.17
C ALA A 81 5.15 6.13 38.78
N ALA A 82 4.40 5.02 38.81
CA ALA A 82 4.90 3.73 39.26
C ALA A 82 6.01 3.20 38.34
N ALA A 83 5.85 3.31 37.02
CA ALA A 83 6.86 2.92 36.04
C ALA A 83 8.15 3.76 36.19
N ALA A 84 8.01 5.08 36.38
CA ALA A 84 9.15 5.97 36.63
C ALA A 84 9.86 5.64 37.95
N ALA A 85 9.11 5.38 39.01
CA ALA A 85 9.67 4.97 40.31
C ALA A 85 10.37 3.59 40.23
N ALA A 86 9.88 2.70 39.37
CA ALA A 86 10.48 1.39 39.11
C ALA A 86 11.64 1.42 38.10
N GLY A 87 12.00 2.60 37.55
CA GLY A 87 13.04 2.72 36.54
C GLY A 87 12.72 2.02 35.22
N VAL A 88 11.43 1.78 34.94
CA VAL A 88 10.97 1.15 33.70
C VAL A 88 11.10 2.18 32.59
N VAL A 89 12.18 2.10 31.82
CA VAL A 89 12.37 2.89 30.61
C VAL A 89 11.29 2.50 29.61
N SER A 90 10.57 3.50 29.07
CA SER A 90 9.52 3.29 28.08
C SER A 90 10.11 2.58 26.87
N ARG A 91 9.75 1.30 26.68
CA ARG A 91 10.17 0.51 25.52
C ARG A 91 9.84 1.29 24.23
N PRO A 92 10.78 1.41 23.29
CA PRO A 92 10.53 2.10 22.03
C PRO A 92 9.34 1.46 21.30
N ALA A 93 8.45 2.30 20.78
CA ALA A 93 7.22 1.87 20.12
C ALA A 93 7.53 1.29 18.73
N GLY A 94 7.90 0.00 18.70
CA GLY A 94 8.05 -0.79 17.47
C GLY A 94 9.46 -1.33 17.23
N ASP A 95 9.53 -2.44 16.49
CA ASP A 95 10.78 -3.17 16.21
C ASP A 95 11.85 -2.29 15.56
N ARG A 96 11.44 -1.34 14.71
CA ARG A 96 12.34 -0.38 14.06
C ARG A 96 13.02 0.56 15.05
N ALA A 97 12.25 1.12 15.99
CA ALA A 97 12.77 2.04 17.00
C ALA A 97 13.72 1.33 17.97
N ILE A 98 13.36 0.10 18.39
CA ILE A 98 14.23 -0.76 19.19
C ILE A 98 15.54 -1.03 18.45
N LEU A 99 15.48 -1.39 17.16
CA LEU A 99 16.67 -1.66 16.37
C LEU A 99 17.56 -0.41 16.21
N GLU A 100 16.97 0.78 16.09
CA GLU A 100 17.70 2.03 16.02
C GLU A 100 18.46 2.33 17.33
N ASP A 101 17.79 2.19 18.47
CA ASP A 101 18.37 2.40 19.80
C ASP A 101 19.44 1.36 20.15
N VAL A 102 19.14 0.08 19.93
CA VAL A 102 20.09 -1.02 20.18
C VAL A 102 21.31 -0.87 19.27
N SER A 103 21.11 -0.58 17.98
CA SER A 103 22.22 -0.43 17.03
C SER A 103 23.12 0.78 17.33
N ALA A 104 22.61 1.82 18.01
CA ALA A 104 23.43 2.95 18.45
C ALA A 104 24.50 2.54 19.49
N HIS A 105 24.20 1.51 20.27
CA HIS A 105 25.08 1.00 21.33
C HIS A 105 26.04 -0.10 20.83
N ILE A 106 25.87 -0.57 19.59
CA ILE A 106 26.74 -1.58 18.97
C ILE A 106 27.91 -0.88 18.31
N VAL A 107 29.05 -0.87 18.99
CA VAL A 107 30.31 -0.35 18.44
C VAL A 107 31.22 -1.52 18.04
N PRO A 108 31.26 -1.89 16.75
CA PRO A 108 32.22 -2.91 16.30
C PRO A 108 33.65 -2.39 16.39
N THR A 109 34.57 -3.28 16.75
CA THR A 109 36.01 -3.00 16.82
C THR A 109 36.60 -2.79 15.42
N GLY A 110 36.06 -3.50 14.42
CA GLY A 110 36.52 -3.41 13.04
C GLY A 110 36.04 -4.56 12.16
N ILE A 111 36.65 -4.69 10.98
CA ILE A 111 36.41 -5.80 10.06
C ILE A 111 37.74 -6.46 9.68
N VAL A 112 37.69 -7.78 9.46
CA VAL A 112 38.81 -8.55 8.92
C VAL A 112 38.32 -9.32 7.70
N ARG A 113 39.13 -9.32 6.64
CA ARG A 113 38.87 -10.16 5.46
C ARG A 113 39.76 -11.39 5.54
N LEU A 114 39.13 -12.57 5.60
CA LEU A 114 39.84 -13.85 5.63
C LEU A 114 39.27 -14.75 4.52
N GLY A 115 40.11 -15.16 3.57
CA GLY A 115 39.69 -16.05 2.48
C GLY A 115 38.60 -15.47 1.56
N GLY A 116 38.50 -14.14 1.44
CA GLY A 116 37.47 -13.46 0.65
C GLY A 116 36.16 -13.18 1.41
N GLU A 117 36.00 -13.72 2.62
CA GLU A 117 34.85 -13.47 3.48
C GLU A 117 35.13 -12.28 4.42
N SER A 118 34.14 -11.40 4.60
CA SER A 118 34.25 -10.27 5.53
C SER A 118 33.67 -10.66 6.88
N ILE A 119 34.47 -10.51 7.94
CA ILE A 119 34.13 -10.86 9.32
C ILE A 119 34.07 -9.57 10.13
N LEU A 120 32.96 -9.34 10.83
CA LEU A 120 32.77 -8.23 11.76
C LEU A 120 33.35 -8.61 13.13
N LEU A 121 34.20 -7.74 13.68
CA LEU A 121 34.76 -7.89 15.01
C LEU A 121 33.91 -7.08 16.00
N PHE A 122 33.29 -7.75 16.95
CA PHE A 122 32.51 -7.13 18.02
C PHE A 122 33.05 -7.58 19.39
N GLY A 123 33.90 -6.75 19.99
CA GLY A 123 34.64 -7.13 21.20
C GLY A 123 35.53 -8.35 20.94
N GLN A 124 35.23 -9.46 21.62
CA GLN A 124 35.92 -10.74 21.44
C GLN A 124 35.25 -11.66 20.41
N LYS A 125 34.02 -11.34 19.98
CA LYS A 125 33.26 -12.15 19.04
C LYS A 125 33.65 -11.80 17.60
N ARG A 126 33.77 -12.84 16.78
CA ARG A 126 33.99 -12.76 15.34
C ARG A 126 32.70 -13.22 14.68
N LEU A 127 32.05 -12.33 13.95
CA LEU A 127 30.73 -12.57 13.39
C LEU A 127 30.76 -12.48 11.86
N LYS A 128 30.14 -13.45 11.20
CA LYS A 128 29.99 -13.53 9.76
C LYS A 128 28.61 -13.05 9.32
N VAL A 129 28.44 -12.87 8.02
CA VAL A 129 27.10 -12.67 7.45
C VAL A 129 26.25 -13.92 7.72
N GLY A 130 25.08 -13.74 8.30
CA GLY A 130 24.17 -14.80 8.74
C GLY A 130 24.30 -15.19 10.22
N ASP A 131 25.33 -14.71 10.93
CA ASP A 131 25.47 -14.99 12.36
C ASP A 131 24.48 -14.17 13.19
N ARG A 132 24.14 -14.73 14.35
CA ARG A 132 23.27 -14.11 15.37
C ARG A 132 24.10 -13.45 16.48
N LEU A 133 23.73 -12.23 16.81
CA LEU A 133 24.30 -11.42 17.87
C LEU A 133 23.23 -11.16 18.93
N THR A 134 23.37 -11.83 20.07
CA THR A 134 22.56 -11.55 21.27
C THR A 134 23.19 -10.40 22.06
N ILE A 135 22.42 -9.34 22.30
CA ILE A 135 22.81 -8.18 23.11
C ILE A 135 21.77 -7.95 24.18
N THR A 136 22.22 -7.61 25.38
CA THR A 136 21.37 -7.14 26.46
C THR A 136 21.29 -5.62 26.41
N PHE A 137 20.09 -5.08 26.21
CA PHE A 137 19.81 -3.65 26.21
C PHE A 137 18.58 -3.37 27.07
N GLU A 138 18.67 -2.40 27.98
CA GLU A 138 17.58 -2.05 28.92
C GLU A 138 16.99 -3.24 29.70
N GLY A 139 17.83 -4.24 30.04
CA GLY A 139 17.41 -5.43 30.77
C GLY A 139 16.69 -6.49 29.94
N ALA A 140 16.53 -6.28 28.62
CA ALA A 140 16.00 -7.26 27.68
C ALA A 140 17.11 -7.80 26.77
N ASN A 141 17.00 -9.07 26.37
CA ASN A 141 17.90 -9.69 25.40
C ASN A 141 17.30 -9.58 24.00
N TYR A 142 18.08 -9.07 23.07
CA TYR A 142 17.71 -8.93 21.66
C TYR A 142 18.65 -9.79 20.81
N ASP A 143 18.07 -10.63 19.98
CA ASP A 143 18.79 -11.43 18.98
C ASP A 143 18.75 -10.71 17.64
N LEU A 144 19.91 -10.28 17.16
CA LEU A 144 20.08 -9.57 15.90
C LEU A 144 20.78 -10.47 14.88
N ASP A 145 20.32 -10.48 13.63
CA ASP A 145 21.03 -11.15 12.54
C ASP A 145 21.94 -10.15 11.82
N ILE A 146 23.15 -10.57 11.44
CA ILE A 146 24.00 -9.78 10.54
C ILE A 146 23.67 -10.14 9.09
N THR A 147 23.07 -9.21 8.34
CA THR A 147 22.64 -9.48 6.96
C THR A 147 23.68 -9.07 5.91
N ALA A 148 24.50 -8.06 6.21
CA ALA A 148 25.56 -7.61 5.32
C ALA A 148 26.74 -7.01 6.09
N ILE A 149 27.95 -7.25 5.60
CA ILE A 149 29.18 -6.63 6.10
C ILE A 149 29.88 -5.95 4.91
N GLY A 150 29.87 -4.62 4.92
CA GLY A 150 30.59 -3.79 3.97
C GLY A 150 32.03 -3.48 4.43
N THR A 151 32.71 -2.60 3.69
CA THR A 151 34.06 -2.12 4.06
C THR A 151 34.05 -1.12 5.21
N THR A 152 33.02 -0.28 5.29
CA THR A 152 32.88 0.77 6.31
C THR A 152 31.54 0.71 7.04
N THR A 153 30.66 -0.19 6.62
CA THR A 153 29.29 -0.32 7.12
C THR A 153 28.96 -1.78 7.42
N PHE A 154 27.95 -1.99 8.24
CA PHE A 154 27.37 -3.28 8.54
C PHE A 154 25.86 -3.14 8.66
N THR A 155 25.12 -4.18 8.31
CA THR A 155 23.67 -4.22 8.37
C THR A 155 23.21 -5.25 9.37
N LEU A 156 22.34 -4.82 10.26
CA LEU A 156 21.71 -5.64 11.28
C LEU A 156 20.22 -5.77 10.96
N ARG A 157 19.67 -6.94 11.26
CA ARG A 157 18.24 -7.20 11.19
C ARG A 157 17.71 -7.63 12.54
N TYR A 158 16.56 -7.06 12.91
CA TYR A 158 15.74 -7.51 14.02
C TYR A 158 14.34 -7.84 13.49
N ASN A 159 13.91 -9.09 13.64
CA ASN A 159 12.67 -9.60 13.06
C ASN A 159 12.58 -9.39 11.54
N ARG A 160 11.89 -8.33 11.09
CA ARG A 160 11.69 -7.96 9.68
C ARG A 160 12.29 -6.61 9.30
N GLU A 161 12.88 -5.91 10.27
CA GLU A 161 13.43 -4.57 10.09
C GLU A 161 14.95 -4.63 9.95
N GLU A 162 15.50 -3.83 9.04
CA GLU A 162 16.94 -3.77 8.78
C GLU A 162 17.49 -2.35 8.95
N ILE A 163 18.65 -2.25 9.60
CA ILE A 163 19.37 -0.98 9.75
C ILE A 163 20.83 -1.14 9.33
N THR A 164 21.33 -0.17 8.58
CA THR A 164 22.73 -0.09 8.17
C THR A 164 23.44 0.97 8.99
N ARG A 165 24.56 0.59 9.62
CA ARG A 165 25.38 1.47 10.47
C ARG A 165 26.82 1.51 9.97
N SER A 166 27.53 2.58 10.31
CA SER A 166 28.97 2.70 10.04
C SER A 166 29.78 2.05 11.16
N ILE A 167 30.87 1.38 10.78
CA ILE A 167 31.77 0.70 11.73
C ILE A 167 32.51 1.72 12.62
N LYS A 168 32.88 2.86 12.04
CA LYS A 168 33.42 3.99 12.80
C LYS A 168 32.29 5.01 13.01
N PRO A 169 32.01 5.43 14.26
CA PRO A 169 31.19 6.62 14.46
C PRO A 169 31.95 7.80 13.85
N GLY A 170 31.32 8.47 12.89
CA GLY A 170 31.87 9.71 12.33
C GLY A 170 32.06 10.71 13.47
N LYS A 171 33.22 11.35 13.54
CA LYS A 171 33.49 12.45 14.46
C LYS A 171 32.58 13.61 14.05
N THR A 172 31.43 13.76 14.70
CA THR A 172 30.61 14.96 14.55
C THR A 172 31.40 16.13 15.16
N PRO A 173 31.59 17.25 14.45
CA PRO A 173 32.27 18.43 14.98
C PRO A 173 31.48 19.11 16.09
#